data_AF-A0A1F8EL90-F1
#
_entry.id   AF-A0A1F8EL90-F1
#
_cell.length_a   1.000
_cell.length_b   1.000
_cell.length_c   1.000
_cell.angle_alpha   90.00
_cell.angle_beta   90.00
_cell.angle_gamma   90.00
#
_symmetry.space_group_name_H-M   'P 1'
#
loop_
_entity.id
_entity.type
_entity.pdbx_description
1 polymer ?
#
loop_
_entity_poly.entity_id
_entity_poly.type
_entity_poly.pdbx_seq_one_letter_code
_entity_poly.pdbx_strand_id
1 'polypeptide(L)'
;MAEDSKETVDAILCFDANLPKMHTCSDKCEGNYLILCRHRFNFNAKILYCNTPQFYKWPDSEILLYFLDYIKNGISDGLIPVHAIFTILTKDTDFLRDAESELGRKAKGNGIDFLNSSIVNGDLVIYIKQVDCKNYGSKGNDNLKCAIYKMNKFFKKLN
;
A
#
# COMPACT_ATOMS: atom_id res chain seq x y z
N MET A 1 23.17 4.66 -28.05
CA MET A 1 21.75 4.51 -27.66
C MET A 1 21.78 4.12 -26.20
N ALA A 2 21.45 5.05 -25.31
CA ALA A 2 21.41 4.76 -23.89
C ALA A 2 20.31 3.72 -23.67
N GLU A 3 20.66 2.61 -23.02
CA GLU A 3 19.66 1.71 -22.46
C GLU A 3 18.78 2.57 -21.54
N ASP A 4 17.50 2.68 -21.87
CA ASP A 4 16.48 3.21 -20.96
C ASP A 4 16.61 2.40 -19.67
N SER A 5 17.23 2.99 -18.66
CA SER A 5 17.18 2.48 -17.30
C SER A 5 15.72 2.48 -16.92
N LYS A 6 15.04 1.33 -17.09
CA LYS A 6 13.68 1.13 -16.58
C LYS A 6 13.74 1.52 -15.11
N GLU A 7 13.13 2.66 -14.77
CA GLU A 7 13.10 3.13 -13.40
C GLU A 7 12.59 1.99 -12.52
N THR A 8 13.44 1.49 -11.64
CA THR A 8 13.10 0.39 -10.74
C THR A 8 12.01 0.88 -9.79
N VAL A 9 10.96 0.08 -9.59
CA VAL A 9 9.89 0.43 -8.66
C VAL A 9 10.40 0.20 -7.25
N ASP A 10 10.60 1.29 -6.50
CA ASP A 10 11.07 1.26 -5.11
C ASP A 10 9.99 0.73 -4.15
N ALA A 11 8.72 0.94 -4.50
CA ALA A 11 7.60 0.73 -3.60
C ALA A 11 6.34 0.19 -4.28
N ILE A 12 5.69 -0.79 -3.64
CA ILE A 12 4.32 -1.19 -3.95
C ILE A 12 3.41 -0.71 -2.82
N LEU A 13 2.52 0.24 -3.13
CA LEU A 13 1.57 0.83 -2.20
C LEU A 13 0.18 0.25 -2.44
N CYS A 14 -0.29 -0.59 -1.52
CA CYS A 14 -1.61 -1.20 -1.52
C CYS A 14 -2.59 -0.30 -0.78
N PHE A 15 -3.46 0.39 -1.51
CA PHE A 15 -4.50 1.23 -0.93
C PHE A 15 -5.72 0.37 -0.61
N ASP A 16 -6.01 0.24 0.68
CA ASP A 16 -7.29 -0.25 1.19
C ASP A 16 -8.45 0.59 0.58
N ALA A 17 -9.62 -0.02 0.40
CA ALA A 17 -10.77 0.60 -0.25
C ALA A 17 -11.34 1.81 0.48
N ASN A 18 -11.07 1.94 1.77
CA ASN A 18 -11.45 3.13 2.52
C ASN A 18 -10.62 4.36 2.12
N LEU A 19 -9.48 4.17 1.44
CA LEU A 19 -8.67 5.25 0.91
C LEU A 19 -9.18 5.74 -0.46
N PRO A 20 -9.24 7.06 -0.67
CA PRO A 20 -9.54 7.62 -1.98
C PRO A 20 -8.47 7.21 -3.00
N LYS A 21 -8.91 7.03 -4.26
CA LYS A 21 -8.00 6.82 -5.38
C LYS A 21 -7.15 8.06 -5.62
N MET A 22 -5.88 7.86 -5.95
CA MET A 22 -5.04 8.95 -6.41
C MET A 22 -5.50 9.47 -7.77
N HIS A 23 -5.22 10.73 -8.05
CA HIS A 23 -5.48 11.30 -9.36
C HIS A 23 -4.61 10.61 -10.42
N THR A 24 -5.16 10.44 -11.63
CA THR A 24 -4.40 9.96 -12.78
C THR A 24 -3.26 10.94 -13.10
N CYS A 25 -2.08 10.40 -13.39
CA CYS A 25 -0.94 11.22 -13.79
C CYS A 25 -1.21 11.86 -15.16
N SER A 26 -0.73 13.09 -15.34
CA SER A 26 -0.76 13.81 -16.61
C SER A 26 0.48 14.69 -16.71
N ASP A 27 0.81 15.18 -17.90
CA ASP A 27 2.02 15.99 -18.12
C ASP A 27 2.07 17.28 -17.27
N LYS A 28 0.92 17.73 -16.76
CA LYS A 28 0.79 18.94 -15.94
C LYS A 28 0.90 18.66 -14.44
N CYS A 29 0.95 17.39 -14.04
CA CYS A 29 0.87 17.02 -12.64
C CYS A 29 2.10 17.44 -11.83
N GLU A 30 3.29 17.54 -12.43
CA GLU A 30 4.51 17.96 -11.73
C GLU A 30 4.37 19.38 -11.17
N GLY A 31 3.98 20.33 -12.03
CA GLY A 31 3.83 21.75 -11.68
C GLY A 31 2.55 22.12 -10.90
N ASN A 32 1.56 21.22 -10.80
CA ASN A 32 0.30 21.51 -10.11
C ASN A 32 0.15 20.71 -8.80
N TYR A 33 0.49 21.34 -7.67
CA TYR A 33 0.45 20.71 -6.34
C TYR A 33 -0.95 20.23 -5.89
N LEU A 34 -2.02 20.67 -6.56
CA LEU A 34 -3.38 20.20 -6.31
C LEU A 34 -3.65 18.81 -6.90
N ILE A 35 -2.82 18.35 -7.84
CA ILE A 35 -2.91 17.01 -8.42
C ILE A 35 -2.18 16.02 -7.51
N LEU A 36 -2.96 15.29 -6.72
CA LEU A 36 -2.49 14.26 -5.79
C LEU A 36 -2.37 12.91 -6.51
N CYS A 37 -1.31 12.78 -7.31
CA CYS A 37 -0.96 11.57 -8.06
C CYS A 37 0.35 10.94 -7.54
N ARG A 38 0.78 9.81 -8.12
CA ARG A 38 1.96 9.06 -7.67
C ARG A 38 3.27 9.88 -7.70
N HIS A 39 3.40 10.88 -8.58
CA HIS A 39 4.59 11.76 -8.63
C HIS A 39 4.75 12.66 -7.40
N ARG A 40 3.84 12.59 -6.42
CA ARG A 40 3.99 13.24 -5.11
C ARG A 40 4.76 12.40 -4.11
N PHE A 41 5.03 11.14 -4.42
CA PHE A 41 6.00 10.34 -3.67
C PHE A 41 7.42 10.70 -4.10
N ASN A 42 8.33 10.79 -3.12
CA ASN A 42 9.75 11.08 -3.37
C ASN A 42 10.54 9.82 -3.78
N PHE A 43 9.84 8.80 -4.29
CA PHE A 43 10.33 7.49 -4.68
C PHE A 43 9.41 6.94 -5.77
N ASN A 44 9.90 5.99 -6.57
CA ASN A 44 9.11 5.38 -7.62
C ASN A 44 8.08 4.40 -7.03
N ALA A 45 6.82 4.83 -6.99
CA ALA A 45 5.73 4.07 -6.41
C ALA A 45 4.79 3.49 -7.48
N LYS A 46 4.54 2.18 -7.39
CA LYS A 46 3.38 1.55 -8.02
C LYS A 46 2.26 1.44 -7.00
N ILE A 47 1.05 1.80 -7.41
CA ILE A 47 -0.12 1.82 -6.53
C ILE A 47 -1.06 0.70 -6.95
N LEU A 48 -1.40 -0.15 -6.00
CA LEU A 48 -2.40 -1.18 -6.13
C LEU A 48 -3.63 -0.75 -5.35
N TYR A 49 -4.78 -0.74 -5.99
CA TYR A 49 -6.05 -0.50 -5.33
C TYR A 49 -6.76 -1.81 -5.19
N CYS A 50 -7.44 -2.03 -4.07
CA CYS A 50 -8.49 -3.02 -4.11
C CYS A 50 -9.75 -2.42 -4.74
N ASN A 51 -10.07 -2.87 -5.96
CA ASN A 51 -11.10 -2.28 -6.81
C ASN A 51 -12.24 -3.24 -7.13
N THR A 52 -12.44 -4.31 -6.35
CA THR A 52 -13.55 -5.24 -6.57
C THR A 52 -14.88 -4.63 -6.07
N PRO A 53 -16.00 -4.73 -6.82
CA PRO A 53 -17.29 -4.11 -6.47
C PRO A 53 -17.91 -4.56 -5.14
N GLN A 54 -17.35 -5.56 -4.47
CA GLN A 54 -17.85 -6.10 -3.19
C GLN A 54 -16.89 -5.87 -2.03
N PHE A 55 -15.75 -5.22 -2.28
CA PHE A 55 -14.66 -5.16 -1.32
C PHE A 55 -14.96 -4.40 -0.03
N TYR A 56 -15.84 -3.40 -0.06
CA TYR A 56 -16.26 -2.68 1.15
C TYR A 56 -17.00 -3.57 2.17
N LYS A 57 -17.29 -4.82 1.81
CA LYS A 57 -17.88 -5.85 2.69
C LYS A 57 -16.84 -6.87 3.15
N TRP A 58 -15.60 -6.80 2.66
CA TRP A 58 -14.57 -7.76 3.00
C TRP A 58 -14.03 -7.46 4.39
N PRO A 59 -13.85 -8.50 5.23
CA PRO A 59 -13.14 -8.37 6.48
C PRO A 59 -11.64 -8.08 6.22
N ASP A 60 -10.95 -7.47 7.18
CA ASP A 60 -9.56 -7.03 7.02
C ASP A 60 -8.61 -8.20 6.67
N SER A 61 -8.90 -9.40 7.17
CA SER A 61 -8.17 -10.61 6.77
C SER A 61 -8.27 -10.93 5.28
N GLU A 62 -9.43 -10.75 4.64
CA GLU A 62 -9.59 -10.97 3.20
C GLU A 62 -8.85 -9.90 2.38
N ILE A 63 -8.85 -8.66 2.86
CA ILE A 63 -8.07 -7.56 2.27
C ILE A 63 -6.57 -7.89 2.28
N LEU A 64 -6.09 -8.34 3.43
CA LEU A 64 -4.70 -8.74 3.64
C LEU A 64 -4.31 -9.91 2.74
N LEU A 65 -5.14 -10.95 2.68
CA LEU A 65 -4.88 -12.13 1.84
C LEU A 65 -4.90 -11.78 0.35
N TYR A 66 -5.80 -10.90 -0.07
CA TYR A 66 -5.85 -10.41 -1.46
C TYR A 66 -4.56 -9.71 -1.86
N PHE A 67 -4.05 -8.79 -1.04
CA PHE A 67 -2.79 -8.11 -1.36
C PHE A 67 -1.59 -9.05 -1.29
N LEU A 68 -1.56 -9.97 -0.33
CA LEU A 68 -0.52 -11.01 -0.27
C LEU A 68 -0.48 -11.85 -1.55
N ASP A 69 -1.64 -12.36 -1.98
CA ASP A 69 -1.74 -13.17 -3.19
C ASP A 69 -1.33 -12.37 -4.43
N TYR A 70 -1.84 -11.15 -4.59
CA TYR A 70 -1.48 -10.27 -5.69
C TYR A 70 0.03 -9.99 -5.75
N ILE A 71 0.65 -9.71 -4.60
CA ILE A 71 2.10 -9.45 -4.51
C ILE A 71 2.89 -10.70 -4.89
N LYS A 72 2.55 -11.86 -4.32
CA LYS A 72 3.25 -13.13 -4.58
C LYS A 72 3.16 -13.54 -6.05
N ASN A 73 1.95 -13.52 -6.61
CA ASN A 73 1.74 -13.87 -8.01
C ASN A 73 2.45 -12.86 -8.92
N GLY A 74 2.35 -11.56 -8.61
CA GLY A 74 3.07 -10.53 -9.36
C GLY A 74 4.59 -10.66 -9.30
N ILE A 75 5.16 -11.11 -8.17
CA ILE A 75 6.59 -11.43 -8.06
C ILE A 75 6.93 -12.65 -8.93
N SER A 76 6.16 -13.73 -8.81
CA SER A 76 6.36 -14.97 -9.57
C SER A 76 6.30 -14.72 -11.08
N ASP A 77 5.40 -13.85 -11.52
CA ASP A 77 5.19 -13.49 -12.92
C ASP A 77 6.20 -12.43 -13.44
N GLY A 78 7.10 -11.93 -12.58
CA GLY A 78 8.07 -10.88 -12.92
C GLY A 78 7.45 -9.49 -13.14
N LEU A 79 6.21 -9.27 -12.68
CA LEU A 79 5.46 -8.00 -12.80
C LEU A 79 5.71 -7.05 -11.62
N ILE A 80 6.25 -7.56 -10.52
CA ILE A 80 6.57 -6.85 -9.29
C ILE A 80 8.03 -7.17 -8.92
N PRO A 81 8.88 -6.15 -8.68
CA PRO A 81 10.25 -6.40 -8.24
C PRO A 81 10.29 -6.98 -6.82
N VAL A 82 11.09 -8.03 -6.62
CA VAL A 82 11.29 -8.68 -5.31
C VAL A 82 11.87 -7.72 -4.26
N HIS A 83 12.67 -6.75 -4.69
CA HIS A 83 13.34 -5.79 -3.80
C HIS A 83 12.47 -4.57 -3.44
N ALA A 84 11.26 -4.47 -3.99
CA ALA A 84 10.37 -3.36 -3.69
C ALA A 84 9.90 -3.41 -2.23
N ILE A 85 9.70 -2.24 -1.63
CA ILE A 85 9.08 -2.16 -0.30
C ILE A 85 7.56 -2.28 -0.46
N PHE A 86 6.96 -3.25 0.23
CA PHE A 86 5.52 -3.49 0.21
C PHE A 86 4.85 -2.78 1.38
N THR A 87 3.83 -1.97 1.11
CA THR A 87 3.06 -1.29 2.16
C THR A 87 1.57 -1.33 1.88
N ILE A 88 0.78 -1.82 2.83
CA ILE A 88 -0.66 -1.59 2.87
C ILE A 88 -0.92 -0.29 3.61
N LEU A 89 -1.57 0.64 2.92
CA LEU A 89 -2.12 1.86 3.49
C LEU A 89 -3.56 1.60 3.84
N THR A 90 -3.92 1.83 5.09
CA THR A 90 -5.29 1.69 5.58
C THR A 90 -5.65 2.89 6.44
N LYS A 91 -6.95 3.13 6.54
CA LYS A 91 -7.53 4.10 7.47
C LYS A 91 -7.98 3.45 8.77
N ASP A 92 -8.09 2.13 8.78
CA ASP A 92 -8.49 1.36 9.93
C ASP A 92 -7.31 1.26 10.91
N THR A 93 -7.53 1.74 12.15
CA THR A 93 -6.52 1.71 13.22
C THR A 93 -6.36 0.32 13.82
N ASP A 94 -7.33 -0.55 13.61
CA ASP A 94 -7.40 -1.88 14.16
C ASP A 94 -7.12 -2.96 13.11
N PHE A 95 -6.96 -2.58 11.83
CA PHE A 95 -6.68 -3.47 10.68
C PHE A 95 -5.83 -4.71 11.00
N LEU A 96 -4.64 -4.49 11.59
CA LEU A 96 -3.70 -5.58 11.87
C LEU A 96 -4.26 -6.52 12.95
N ARG A 97 -4.82 -5.96 14.01
CA ARG A 97 -5.39 -6.72 15.14
C ARG A 97 -6.60 -7.51 14.69
N ASP A 98 -7.46 -6.89 13.88
CA ASP A 98 -8.70 -7.49 13.41
C ASP A 98 -8.39 -8.59 12.38
N ALA A 99 -7.48 -8.35 11.44
CA ALA A 99 -6.98 -9.39 10.54
C ALA A 99 -6.31 -10.57 11.28
N GLU A 100 -5.53 -10.30 12.33
CA GLU A 100 -4.92 -11.34 13.17
C GLU A 100 -5.98 -12.17 13.90
N SER A 101 -6.97 -11.51 14.51
CA SER A 101 -8.08 -12.16 15.22
C SER A 101 -8.90 -13.06 14.30
N GLU A 102 -9.21 -12.58 13.09
CA GLU A 102 -10.00 -13.30 12.08
C GLU A 102 -9.25 -14.51 11.50
N LEU A 103 -7.95 -14.36 11.23
CA LEU A 103 -7.14 -15.45 10.69
C LEU A 103 -6.79 -16.48 11.78
N GLY A 104 -6.68 -16.06 13.03
CA GLY A 104 -6.45 -16.91 14.19
C GLY A 104 -5.30 -17.92 13.95
N ARG A 105 -5.56 -19.21 14.20
CA ARG A 105 -4.54 -20.27 13.99
C ARG A 105 -4.22 -20.51 12.50
N LYS A 106 -5.08 -20.12 11.55
CA LYS A 106 -4.82 -20.32 10.12
C LYS A 106 -3.65 -19.48 9.63
N ALA A 107 -3.44 -18.29 10.21
CA ALA A 107 -2.30 -17.45 9.87
C ALA A 107 -0.97 -18.18 10.08
N LYS A 108 -0.77 -18.80 11.25
CA LYS A 108 0.42 -19.62 11.53
C LYS A 108 0.56 -20.80 10.55
N GLY A 109 -0.55 -21.46 10.21
CA GLY A 109 -0.56 -22.54 9.21
C GLY A 109 -0.17 -22.10 7.80
N ASN A 110 -0.46 -20.84 7.45
CA ASN A 110 -0.08 -20.21 6.19
C ASN A 110 1.29 -19.50 6.26
N GLY A 111 2.00 -19.62 7.38
CA GLY A 111 3.29 -18.96 7.64
C GLY A 111 3.19 -17.44 7.74
N ILE A 112 2.02 -16.91 8.12
CA ILE A 112 1.76 -15.48 8.28
C ILE A 112 1.98 -15.12 9.75
N ASP A 113 2.99 -14.29 10.00
CA ASP A 113 3.30 -13.75 11.32
C ASP A 113 2.92 -12.27 11.40
N PHE A 114 2.15 -11.91 12.42
CA PHE A 114 1.77 -10.53 12.70
C PHE A 114 2.77 -9.89 13.66
N LEU A 115 3.28 -8.73 13.28
CA LEU A 115 4.16 -7.89 14.09
C LEU A 115 3.54 -6.50 14.22
N ASN A 116 3.92 -5.75 15.26
CA ASN A 116 3.33 -4.44 15.65
C ASN A 116 2.96 -3.47 14.50
N SER A 117 3.63 -3.51 13.34
CA SER A 117 3.26 -2.68 12.18
C SER A 117 3.57 -3.35 10.83
N SER A 118 3.60 -4.68 10.80
CA SER A 118 3.91 -5.43 9.58
C SER A 118 3.40 -6.86 9.65
N ILE A 119 3.26 -7.47 8.48
CA ILE A 119 3.07 -8.91 8.34
C ILE A 119 4.31 -9.48 7.68
N VAL A 120 4.73 -10.65 8.16
CA VAL A 120 5.81 -11.43 7.57
C VAL A 120 5.24 -12.72 7.03
N ASN A 121 5.62 -13.09 5.80
CA ASN A 121 5.24 -14.36 5.21
C ASN A 121 6.40 -14.95 4.40
N GLY A 122 7.20 -15.80 5.07
CA GLY A 122 8.52 -16.19 4.57
C GLY A 122 9.44 -14.97 4.55
N ASP A 123 10.12 -14.74 3.42
CA ASP A 123 10.99 -13.56 3.23
C ASP A 123 10.22 -12.28 2.87
N LEU A 124 8.92 -12.38 2.62
CA LEU A 124 8.09 -11.23 2.27
C LEU A 124 7.67 -10.47 3.52
N VAL A 125 8.06 -9.19 3.59
CA VAL A 125 7.63 -8.26 4.63
C VAL A 125 6.68 -7.22 4.04
N ILE A 126 5.48 -7.12 4.59
CA ILE A 126 4.49 -6.09 4.22
C ILE A 126 4.28 -5.16 5.40
N TYR A 127 4.57 -3.88 5.22
CA TYR A 127 4.32 -2.87 6.24
C TYR A 127 2.86 -2.42 6.24
N ILE A 128 2.29 -2.22 7.41
CA ILE A 128 0.97 -1.60 7.56
C ILE A 128 1.15 -0.14 7.98
N LYS A 129 0.53 0.78 7.24
CA LYS A 129 0.56 2.22 7.53
C LYS A 129 -0.84 2.78 7.65
N GLN A 130 -1.15 3.21 8.87
CA GLN A 130 -2.40 3.91 9.19
C GLN A 130 -2.35 5.36 8.71
N VAL A 131 -3.41 5.82 8.05
CA VAL A 131 -3.60 7.19 7.57
C VAL A 131 -4.51 7.95 8.55
N ASP A 132 -3.90 8.52 9.60
CA ASP A 132 -4.54 9.15 10.78
C ASP A 132 -4.58 10.70 10.72
N CYS A 133 -5.11 11.31 9.66
CA CYS A 133 -5.18 12.77 9.57
C CYS A 133 -6.31 13.38 10.42
N LYS A 134 -6.05 14.53 11.07
CA LYS A 134 -7.03 15.25 11.93
C LYS A 134 -8.37 15.61 11.26
N ASN A 135 -8.42 15.75 9.93
CA ASN A 135 -9.64 16.08 9.15
C ASN A 135 -10.23 14.86 8.41
N TYR A 136 -9.96 13.67 8.92
CA TYR A 136 -10.39 12.38 8.39
C TYR A 136 -11.88 12.35 7.98
N GLY A 137 -12.17 11.87 6.78
CA GLY A 137 -13.53 11.54 6.32
C GLY A 137 -14.34 12.69 5.69
N SER A 138 -13.94 13.96 5.88
CA SER A 138 -14.67 15.11 5.31
C SER A 138 -14.18 15.53 3.91
N LYS A 139 -12.92 15.24 3.56
CA LYS A 139 -12.30 15.63 2.28
C LYS A 139 -11.31 14.57 1.79
N GLY A 140 -11.62 13.87 0.69
CA GLY A 140 -10.73 12.85 0.11
C GLY A 140 -9.31 13.35 -0.19
N ASN A 141 -9.16 14.62 -0.57
CA ASN A 141 -7.85 15.24 -0.79
C ASN A 141 -6.97 15.29 0.46
N ASP A 142 -7.54 15.47 1.65
CA ASP A 142 -6.76 15.54 2.89
C ASP A 142 -6.22 14.16 3.27
N ASN A 143 -7.00 13.10 3.04
CA ASN A 143 -6.56 11.71 3.22
C ASN A 143 -5.39 11.38 2.28
N LEU A 144 -5.49 11.77 1.01
CA LEU A 144 -4.40 11.56 0.03
C LEU A 144 -3.13 12.31 0.42
N LYS A 145 -3.24 13.59 0.82
CA LYS A 145 -2.09 14.37 1.29
C LYS A 145 -1.43 13.71 2.50
N CYS A 146 -2.22 13.18 3.43
CA CYS A 146 -1.71 12.48 4.60
C CYS A 146 -1.00 11.18 4.21
N ALA A 147 -1.59 10.37 3.33
CA ALA A 147 -0.97 9.14 2.83
C ALA A 147 0.37 9.43 2.15
N ILE A 148 0.42 10.43 1.25
CA ILE A 148 1.66 10.89 0.60
C ILE A 148 2.71 11.29 1.64
N TYR A 149 2.35 12.18 2.57
CA TYR A 149 3.27 12.66 3.59
C TYR A 149 3.82 11.53 4.47
N LYS A 150 2.96 10.61 4.91
CA LYS A 150 3.36 9.46 5.72
C LYS A 150 4.33 8.55 4.99
N MET A 151 4.04 8.23 3.73
CA MET A 151 4.93 7.37 2.95
C MET A 151 6.26 8.02 2.64
N ASN A 152 6.29 9.31 2.29
CA ASN A 152 7.56 10.04 2.11
C ASN A 152 8.39 10.04 3.41
N LYS A 153 7.75 10.23 4.57
CA LYS A 153 8.43 10.16 5.87
C LYS A 153 8.91 8.75 6.21
N PHE A 154 8.14 7.72 5.84
CA PHE A 154 8.51 6.33 6.07
C PHE A 154 9.69 5.90 5.20
N PHE A 155 9.63 6.17 3.89
CA PHE A 155 10.73 5.86 2.96
C PHE A 155 12.02 6.57 3.33
N LYS A 156 11.94 7.84 3.75
CA LYS A 156 13.12 8.58 4.26
C LYS A 156 13.77 7.95 5.49
N LYS A 157 13.08 7.09 6.25
CA LYS A 157 13.65 6.39 7.41
C LYS A 157 14.26 5.03 7.07
N LEU A 158 13.93 4.49 5.89
CA LEU A 158 14.47 3.21 5.42
C LEU A 158 15.81 3.40 4.68
N ASN A 159 16.04 4.60 4.14
CA ASN A 159 17.29 5.06 3.53
C ASN A 159 18.09 5.91 4.53
#